data_AF-A0A1R1SRX6-F1
#
_entry.id   AF-A0A1R1SRX6-F1
#
_cell.length_a   1.000
_cell.length_b   1.000
_cell.length_c   1.000
_cell.angle_alpha   90.00
_cell.angle_beta   90.00
_cell.angle_gamma   90.00
#
_symmetry.space_group_name_H-M   'P 1'
#
loop_
_entity.id
_entity.type
_entity.pdbx_description
1 polymer ?
#
loop_
_entity_poly.entity_id
_entity_poly.type
_entity_poly.pdbx_seq_one_letter_code
_entity_poly.pdbx_strand_id
1 'polypeptide(L)'
;RTIVLDNDLLRVVIDGDGLLTSVVDLAADRELIAPGARGNLLQLHPDHPNEYDAWDIDRHYRRVHTDLTDAESVELVESGPLRAAVRVVRVFGASGASRITQEIRLSRGSRRLDITTEVDWQESEKVLKAAFPLDIHAKVSTSEIQFGHVDRATHTNTSWDAARFEICAHRWLRVAEPGYGAALLNDSTYGHDVTRTEHAVEGAGAGENDGGGEGDGGGRVLGTTVRLTLLRAPHSPDPETDLGTHRFGYALLPGAEVGDAVAEGLALNLPPRALPAGPVLPSLIGVDHPAVTVESVKLAEDRSGDVVVRLYESRGGRAAATLTTAFPVVSAQVTDLLERPLHEAATGEGGLALSLRPHEIVTLRLTPA
;
A
#
# COMPACT_ATOMS: atom_id res chain seq x y z
N ARG A 1 -1.17 15.59 24.15
CA ARG A 1 -1.55 16.74 23.28
C ARG A 1 -1.98 16.16 21.95
N THR A 2 -3.03 16.67 21.31
CA THR A 2 -3.54 16.14 20.04
C THR A 2 -3.24 17.12 18.90
N ILE A 3 -2.89 16.60 17.72
CA ILE A 3 -2.71 17.37 16.48
C ILE A 3 -3.74 16.89 15.46
N VAL A 4 -4.37 17.82 14.75
CA VAL A 4 -5.34 17.51 13.69
C VAL A 4 -4.81 18.03 12.37
N LEU A 5 -4.74 17.15 11.37
CA LEU A 5 -4.46 17.50 9.97
C LEU A 5 -5.77 17.39 9.18
N ASP A 6 -6.13 18.42 8.42
CA ASP A 6 -7.35 18.47 7.62
C ASP A 6 -7.01 19.12 6.26
N ASN A 7 -7.47 18.51 5.17
CA ASN A 7 -7.23 18.99 3.81
C ASN A 7 -8.50 19.02 2.94
N ASP A 8 -9.68 19.12 3.57
CA ASP A 8 -11.02 19.06 2.95
C ASP A 8 -11.42 17.69 2.36
N LEU A 9 -10.51 16.71 2.32
CA LEU A 9 -10.77 15.35 1.84
C LEU A 9 -10.60 14.31 2.96
N LEU A 10 -9.58 14.49 3.79
CA LEU A 10 -9.32 13.69 4.98
C LEU A 10 -9.23 14.58 6.21
N ARG A 11 -9.70 14.06 7.33
CA ARG A 11 -9.39 14.58 8.67
C ARG A 11 -8.67 13.52 9.48
N VAL A 12 -7.46 13.83 9.92
CA VAL A 12 -6.55 12.90 10.61
C VAL A 12 -6.23 13.45 12.00
N VAL A 13 -6.41 12.62 13.02
CA VAL A 13 -6.13 12.96 14.42
C VAL A 13 -4.95 12.14 14.91
N ILE A 14 -3.91 12.85 15.36
CA ILE A 14 -2.67 12.28 15.89
C ILE A 14 -2.62 12.58 17.40
N ASP A 15 -2.50 11.54 18.21
CA ASP A 15 -2.49 11.67 19.67
C ASP A 15 -1.12 12.12 20.22
N GLY A 16 -1.01 12.18 21.56
CA GLY A 16 0.23 12.59 22.24
C GLY A 16 1.37 11.61 22.09
N ASP A 17 1.07 10.37 21.70
CA ASP A 17 2.03 9.31 21.44
C ASP A 17 2.44 9.31 19.96
N GLY A 18 1.85 10.16 19.11
CA GLY A 18 2.16 10.24 17.68
C GLY A 18 1.43 9.19 16.83
N LEU A 19 0.39 8.56 17.36
CA LEU A 19 -0.38 7.51 16.71
C LEU A 19 -1.68 8.05 16.12
N LEU A 20 -2.18 7.39 15.06
CA LEU A 20 -3.42 7.77 14.39
C LEU A 20 -4.60 7.26 15.21
N THR A 21 -5.32 8.15 15.87
CA THR A 21 -6.55 7.80 16.63
C THR A 21 -7.82 7.93 15.78
N SER A 22 -7.75 8.66 14.68
CA SER A 22 -8.86 8.83 13.74
C SER A 22 -8.31 9.22 12.36
N VAL A 23 -8.89 8.62 11.31
CA VAL A 23 -8.67 8.95 9.90
C VAL A 23 -10.04 8.93 9.22
N VAL A 24 -10.66 10.09 9.09
CA VAL A 24 -11.99 10.23 8.48
C VAL A 24 -11.85 10.56 7.00
N ASP A 25 -12.47 9.75 6.15
CA ASP A 25 -12.78 10.11 4.76
C ASP A 25 -14.00 11.03 4.76
N LEU A 26 -13.79 12.31 4.45
CA LEU A 26 -14.82 13.34 4.52
C LEU A 26 -15.83 13.23 3.36
N ALA A 27 -15.46 12.60 2.25
CA ALA A 27 -16.37 12.41 1.12
C ALA A 27 -17.35 11.26 1.39
N ALA A 28 -16.89 10.21 2.07
CA ALA A 28 -17.69 9.06 2.46
C ALA A 28 -18.36 9.21 3.85
N ASP A 29 -18.01 10.26 4.60
CA ASP A 29 -18.36 10.45 6.02
C ASP A 29 -18.06 9.19 6.85
N ARG A 30 -16.83 8.67 6.71
CA ARG A 30 -16.46 7.36 7.25
C ARG A 30 -15.14 7.39 8.00
N GLU A 31 -15.19 6.97 9.27
CA GLU A 31 -14.01 6.66 10.08
C GLU A 31 -13.36 5.37 9.56
N LEU A 32 -12.03 5.39 9.49
CA LEU A 32 -11.25 4.27 8.98
C LEU A 32 -10.54 3.50 10.10
N ILE A 33 -10.16 4.14 11.21
CA ILE A 33 -9.52 3.45 12.35
C ILE A 33 -10.58 2.74 13.19
N ALA A 34 -10.34 1.47 13.52
CA ALA A 34 -11.27 0.70 14.33
C ALA A 34 -11.50 1.33 15.72
N PRO A 35 -12.71 1.22 16.30
CA PRO A 35 -13.02 1.80 17.61
C PRO A 35 -12.01 1.43 18.70
N GLY A 36 -11.53 2.45 19.44
CA GLY A 36 -10.55 2.29 20.52
C GLY A 36 -9.14 1.87 20.07
N ALA A 37 -8.92 1.70 18.77
CA ALA A 37 -7.63 1.31 18.21
C ALA A 37 -6.77 2.52 17.82
N ARG A 38 -5.50 2.26 17.52
CA ARG A 38 -4.54 3.27 17.07
C ARG A 38 -3.79 2.75 15.83
N GLY A 39 -3.82 3.52 14.75
CA GLY A 39 -3.12 3.22 13.50
C GLY A 39 -1.71 3.82 13.44
N ASN A 40 -0.96 3.40 12.42
CA ASN A 40 0.48 3.67 12.30
C ASN A 40 1.27 3.22 13.55
N LEU A 41 0.80 2.15 14.20
CA LEU A 41 1.40 1.62 15.41
C LEU A 41 2.59 0.73 15.06
N LEU A 42 3.78 1.14 15.47
CA LEU A 42 4.99 0.34 15.28
C LEU A 42 5.03 -0.79 16.32
N GLN A 43 5.20 -2.02 15.84
CA GLN A 43 5.21 -3.22 16.66
C GLN A 43 6.52 -3.97 16.45
N LEU A 44 7.18 -4.32 17.54
CA LEU A 44 8.41 -5.10 17.54
C LEU A 44 8.10 -6.55 17.90
N HIS A 45 8.39 -7.47 16.99
CA HIS A 45 8.18 -8.89 17.18
C HIS A 45 9.52 -9.61 17.39
N PRO A 46 9.60 -10.59 18.31
CA PRO A 46 10.74 -11.50 18.36
C PRO A 46 10.74 -12.39 17.11
N ASP A 47 11.91 -12.58 16.52
CA ASP A 47 12.11 -13.33 15.29
C ASP A 47 13.20 -14.39 15.49
N HIS A 48 12.77 -15.56 15.93
CA HIS A 48 13.61 -16.74 16.15
C HIS A 48 12.98 -17.92 15.40
N PRO A 49 13.13 -18.00 14.07
CA PRO A 49 12.58 -19.11 13.29
C PRO A 49 13.26 -20.43 13.66
N ASN A 50 12.59 -21.55 13.39
CA ASN A 50 13.09 -22.89 13.75
C ASN A 50 14.33 -23.30 12.95
N GLU A 51 14.35 -22.98 11.65
CA GLU A 51 15.46 -23.23 10.74
C GLU A 51 15.72 -21.99 9.88
N TYR A 52 16.92 -21.88 9.30
CA TYR A 52 17.30 -20.86 8.32
C TYR A 52 16.89 -19.42 8.67
N ASP A 53 17.52 -18.86 9.70
CA ASP A 53 17.23 -17.52 10.25
C ASP A 53 16.92 -16.44 9.19
N ALA A 54 17.84 -16.14 8.27
CA ALA A 54 17.59 -15.14 7.22
C ALA A 54 16.52 -15.51 6.18
N TRP A 55 16.11 -16.77 6.06
CA TRP A 55 15.15 -17.23 5.05
C TRP A 55 13.73 -17.37 5.59
N ASP A 56 13.59 -18.00 6.76
CA ASP A 56 12.28 -18.39 7.28
C ASP A 56 11.78 -17.36 8.27
N ILE A 57 10.50 -17.01 8.18
CA ILE A 57 9.75 -16.32 9.24
C ILE A 57 8.68 -17.29 9.73
N ASP A 58 8.53 -17.45 11.03
CA ASP A 58 7.62 -18.44 11.59
C ASP A 58 6.38 -17.82 12.24
N ARG A 59 5.21 -18.42 12.00
CA ARG A 59 3.89 -17.92 12.46
C ARG A 59 3.82 -17.51 13.94
N HIS A 60 4.67 -18.08 14.80
CA HIS A 60 4.66 -17.79 16.22
C HIS A 60 5.16 -16.39 16.56
N TYR A 61 5.86 -15.67 15.65
CA TYR A 61 6.25 -14.27 15.85
C TYR A 61 5.02 -13.40 16.19
N ARG A 62 3.84 -13.78 15.68
CA ARG A 62 2.58 -13.04 15.88
C ARG A 62 2.04 -13.11 17.31
N ARG A 63 2.50 -14.06 18.12
CA ARG A 63 1.94 -14.32 19.46
C ARG A 63 2.36 -13.29 20.49
N VAL A 64 3.51 -12.66 20.28
CA VAL A 64 4.11 -11.70 21.21
C VAL A 64 4.64 -10.54 20.39
N HIS A 65 4.37 -9.33 20.85
CA HIS A 65 4.98 -8.12 20.32
C HIS A 65 5.04 -7.06 21.40
N THR A 66 5.90 -6.07 21.18
CA THR A 66 5.97 -4.85 21.97
C THR A 66 5.49 -3.70 21.11
N ASP A 67 4.46 -3.00 21.57
CA ASP A 67 3.98 -1.77 20.95
C ASP A 67 4.90 -0.60 21.29
N LEU A 68 5.46 0.05 20.27
CA LEU A 68 6.32 1.22 20.44
C LEU A 68 5.46 2.49 20.55
N THR A 69 4.85 2.70 21.72
CA THR A 69 3.92 3.81 21.99
C THR A 69 4.61 5.03 22.62
N ASP A 70 5.70 4.82 23.36
CA ASP A 70 6.47 5.89 23.99
C ASP A 70 7.17 6.75 22.92
N ALA A 71 6.68 7.97 22.71
CA ALA A 71 7.30 8.95 21.82
C ALA A 71 8.23 9.87 22.63
N GLU A 72 9.45 10.08 22.13
CA GLU A 72 10.36 11.13 22.62
C GLU A 72 9.80 12.51 22.26
N SER A 73 9.26 12.65 21.05
CA SER A 73 8.61 13.89 20.61
C SER A 73 7.53 13.66 19.56
N VAL A 74 6.55 14.56 19.55
CA VAL A 74 5.47 14.66 18.56
C VAL A 74 5.28 16.14 18.22
N GLU A 75 5.73 16.55 17.03
CA GLU A 75 5.87 17.95 16.66
C GLU A 75 5.25 18.24 15.30
N LEU A 76 4.49 19.33 15.20
CA LEU A 76 4.09 19.88 13.90
C LEU A 76 5.30 20.59 13.27
N VAL A 77 5.87 20.00 12.22
CA VAL A 77 7.11 20.48 11.58
C VAL A 77 6.87 21.22 10.27
N GLU A 78 5.68 21.05 9.68
CA GLU A 78 5.23 21.79 8.50
C GLU A 78 3.75 22.16 8.65
N SER A 79 3.39 23.40 8.34
CA SER A 79 2.03 23.95 8.46
C SER A 79 1.67 24.90 7.31
N GLY A 80 2.19 24.61 6.12
CA GLY A 80 1.96 25.42 4.93
C GLY A 80 0.59 25.19 4.28
N PRO A 81 0.17 26.05 3.34
CA PRO A 81 -1.14 25.94 2.69
C PRO A 81 -1.27 24.75 1.72
N LEU A 82 -0.15 24.16 1.29
CA LEU A 82 -0.13 23.04 0.35
C LEU A 82 0.09 21.70 1.05
N ARG A 83 0.70 21.70 2.23
CA ARG A 83 1.09 20.50 2.96
C ARG A 83 1.32 20.80 4.43
N ALA A 84 0.91 19.87 5.29
CA ALA A 84 1.25 19.85 6.70
C ALA A 84 1.92 18.51 7.05
N ALA A 85 2.80 18.54 8.06
CA ALA A 85 3.56 17.38 8.48
C ALA A 85 3.75 17.34 10.00
N VAL A 86 3.55 16.17 10.59
CA VAL A 86 3.88 15.88 11.99
C VAL A 86 5.07 14.93 12.02
N ARG A 87 6.10 15.29 12.78
CA ARG A 87 7.25 14.43 13.05
C ARG A 87 7.07 13.75 14.40
N VAL A 88 7.25 12.44 14.42
CA VAL A 88 7.22 11.60 15.62
C VAL A 88 8.59 10.96 15.76
N VAL A 89 9.20 11.08 16.94
CA VAL A 89 10.48 10.46 17.25
C VAL A 89 10.31 9.45 18.36
N ARG A 90 10.89 8.26 18.19
CA ARG A 90 10.93 7.19 19.19
C ARG A 90 12.36 6.72 19.40
N VAL A 91 12.68 6.39 20.64
CA VAL A 91 13.93 5.75 21.01
C VAL A 91 13.59 4.48 21.78
N PHE A 92 14.20 3.36 21.40
CA PHE A 92 13.93 2.05 21.98
C PHE A 92 15.17 1.16 21.91
N GLY A 93 15.04 -0.08 22.36
CA GLY A 93 16.16 -1.03 22.39
C GLY A 93 17.03 -0.88 23.64
N ALA A 94 18.05 -1.72 23.73
CA ALA A 94 18.98 -1.72 24.86
C ALA A 94 19.65 -0.34 25.00
N SER A 95 19.44 0.32 26.15
CA SER A 95 19.98 1.66 26.43
C SER A 95 19.62 2.74 25.39
N GLY A 96 18.52 2.56 24.65
CA GLY A 96 18.09 3.52 23.63
C GLY A 96 18.95 3.52 22.35
N ALA A 97 19.53 2.37 22.00
CA ALA A 97 20.39 2.23 20.83
C ALA A 97 19.67 2.44 19.49
N SER A 98 18.36 2.15 19.41
CA SER A 98 17.59 2.28 18.17
C SER A 98 16.71 3.53 18.19
N ARG A 99 16.63 4.22 17.05
CA ARG A 99 15.86 5.46 16.89
C ARG A 99 15.00 5.40 15.64
N ILE A 100 13.73 5.78 15.77
CA ILE A 100 12.81 5.89 14.65
C ILE A 100 12.32 7.33 14.56
N THR A 101 12.36 7.89 13.35
CA THR A 101 11.75 9.18 13.03
C THR A 101 10.69 8.96 11.95
N GLN A 102 9.42 9.22 12.26
CA GLN A 102 8.32 9.19 11.31
C GLN A 102 7.89 10.60 10.95
N GLU A 103 7.65 10.86 9.67
CA GLU A 103 6.94 12.06 9.21
C GLU A 103 5.61 11.68 8.58
N ILE A 104 4.53 12.08 9.23
CA ILE A 104 3.14 11.89 8.80
C ILE A 104 2.69 13.16 8.08
N ARG A 105 2.40 13.05 6.79
CA ARG A 105 2.18 14.19 5.88
C ARG A 105 0.82 14.12 5.21
N LEU A 106 0.13 15.25 5.22
CA LEU A 106 -1.12 15.42 4.49
C LEU A 106 -1.00 16.60 3.52
N SER A 107 -1.21 16.34 2.23
CA SER A 107 -1.10 17.34 1.16
C SER A 107 -2.47 17.79 0.69
N ARG A 108 -2.61 19.07 0.32
CA ARG A 108 -3.86 19.62 -0.21
C ARG A 108 -4.29 18.89 -1.49
N GLY A 109 -5.58 18.53 -1.58
CA GLY A 109 -6.15 17.86 -2.75
C GLY A 109 -5.78 16.37 -2.88
N SER A 110 -5.08 15.80 -1.91
CA SER A 110 -4.75 14.37 -1.87
C SER A 110 -5.69 13.63 -0.93
N ARG A 111 -6.19 12.45 -1.34
CA ARG A 111 -6.91 11.51 -0.46
C ARG A 111 -5.97 10.55 0.26
N ARG A 112 -4.66 10.78 0.20
CA ARG A 112 -3.63 9.87 0.70
C ARG A 112 -2.90 10.50 1.88
N LEU A 113 -2.75 9.74 2.97
CA LEU A 113 -1.90 10.10 4.10
C LEU A 113 -0.53 9.46 3.92
N ASP A 114 0.49 10.28 3.67
CA ASP A 114 1.86 9.82 3.42
C ASP A 114 2.65 9.69 4.72
N ILE A 115 3.41 8.61 4.88
CA ILE A 115 4.25 8.35 6.05
C ILE A 115 5.65 7.97 5.56
N THR A 116 6.65 8.77 5.94
CA THR A 116 8.06 8.39 5.78
C THR A 116 8.61 7.96 7.13
N THR A 117 9.25 6.80 7.19
CA THR A 117 9.87 6.25 8.41
C THR A 117 11.36 6.07 8.18
N GLU A 118 12.17 6.81 8.91
CA GLU A 118 13.61 6.61 8.99
C GLU A 118 13.95 5.88 10.29
N VAL A 119 14.78 4.85 10.18
CA VAL A 119 15.13 3.96 11.30
C VAL A 119 16.64 3.86 11.38
N ASP A 120 17.22 4.25 12.51
CA ASP A 120 18.54 3.80 12.94
C ASP A 120 18.36 2.53 13.75
N TRP A 121 18.68 1.40 13.13
CA TRP A 121 18.35 0.06 13.61
C TRP A 121 19.58 -0.60 14.24
N GLN A 122 19.49 -0.87 15.54
CA GLN A 122 20.54 -1.52 16.33
C GLN A 122 20.03 -2.80 17.02
N GLU A 123 18.95 -3.39 16.50
CA GLU A 123 18.33 -4.57 17.06
C GLU A 123 18.73 -5.85 16.30
N SER A 124 18.68 -6.98 16.99
CA SER A 124 18.92 -8.32 16.43
C SER A 124 17.75 -9.25 16.75
N GLU A 125 17.50 -10.23 15.88
CA GLU A 125 16.46 -11.26 15.98
C GLU A 125 15.06 -10.67 16.19
N LYS A 126 14.77 -9.59 15.45
CA LYS A 126 13.54 -8.82 15.58
C LYS A 126 12.97 -8.44 14.22
N VAL A 127 11.63 -8.36 14.17
CA VAL A 127 10.88 -7.83 13.03
C VAL A 127 10.13 -6.57 13.48
N LEU A 128 10.33 -5.47 12.76
CA LEU A 128 9.58 -4.23 12.93
C LEU A 128 8.40 -4.21 11.95
N LYS A 129 7.19 -4.00 12.46
CA LYS A 129 5.98 -3.85 11.65
C LYS A 129 5.26 -2.54 11.92
N ALA A 130 4.56 -2.00 10.92
CA ALA A 130 3.63 -0.89 11.09
C ALA A 130 2.19 -1.39 10.94
N ALA A 131 1.38 -1.25 11.99
CA ALA A 131 0.03 -1.78 12.08
C ALA A 131 -1.05 -0.71 11.88
N PHE A 132 -2.06 -1.09 11.10
CA PHE A 132 -3.24 -0.30 10.80
C PHE A 132 -4.50 -1.14 11.08
N PRO A 133 -5.09 -1.02 12.29
CA PRO A 133 -6.37 -1.63 12.63
C PRO A 133 -7.51 -0.83 11.98
N LEU A 134 -8.13 -1.39 10.94
CA LEU A 134 -9.12 -0.70 10.12
C LEU A 134 -10.55 -1.17 10.45
N ASP A 135 -11.50 -0.24 10.47
CA ASP A 135 -12.94 -0.51 10.61
C ASP A 135 -13.57 -0.99 9.29
N ILE A 136 -13.03 -2.10 8.77
CA ILE A 136 -13.44 -2.73 7.51
C ILE A 136 -13.57 -4.22 7.76
N HIS A 137 -14.74 -4.80 7.51
CA HIS A 137 -14.95 -6.24 7.59
C HIS A 137 -14.62 -6.91 6.25
N ALA A 138 -13.33 -7.07 5.98
CA ALA A 138 -12.88 -7.65 4.73
C ALA A 138 -13.00 -9.19 4.70
N LYS A 139 -13.51 -9.73 3.59
CA LYS A 139 -13.50 -11.18 3.31
C LYS A 139 -12.18 -11.64 2.70
N VAL A 140 -11.57 -10.77 1.90
CA VAL A 140 -10.30 -10.97 1.22
C VAL A 140 -9.45 -9.71 1.34
N SER A 141 -8.13 -9.88 1.30
CA SER A 141 -7.20 -8.83 0.92
C SER A 141 -6.85 -8.99 -0.56
N THR A 142 -6.94 -7.90 -1.30
CA THR A 142 -6.55 -7.82 -2.71
C THR A 142 -5.17 -7.17 -2.74
N SER A 143 -4.18 -7.79 -3.35
CA SER A 143 -2.82 -7.22 -3.38
C SER A 143 -2.19 -7.28 -4.75
N GLU A 144 -1.34 -6.30 -5.04
CA GLU A 144 -0.62 -6.24 -6.30
C GLU A 144 0.34 -7.42 -6.49
N ILE A 145 0.34 -7.94 -7.72
CA ILE A 145 1.39 -8.79 -8.29
C ILE A 145 1.85 -8.18 -9.63
N GLN A 146 2.82 -8.79 -10.29
CA GLN A 146 3.21 -8.37 -11.64
C GLN A 146 1.98 -8.39 -12.58
N PHE A 147 1.69 -7.25 -13.21
CA PHE A 147 0.62 -7.09 -14.21
C PHE A 147 -0.80 -7.44 -13.72
N GLY A 148 -1.10 -7.28 -12.44
CA GLY A 148 -2.44 -7.53 -11.92
C GLY A 148 -2.49 -7.57 -10.40
N HIS A 149 -3.46 -8.32 -9.88
CA HIS A 149 -3.62 -8.51 -8.45
C HIS A 149 -4.20 -9.89 -8.16
N VAL A 150 -4.12 -10.30 -6.90
CA VAL A 150 -4.73 -11.54 -6.42
C VAL A 150 -5.48 -11.30 -5.13
N ASP A 151 -6.55 -12.05 -4.94
CA ASP A 151 -7.32 -12.06 -3.70
C ASP A 151 -6.87 -13.20 -2.79
N ARG A 152 -6.70 -12.90 -1.50
CA ARG A 152 -6.40 -13.88 -0.45
C ARG A 152 -7.40 -13.75 0.69
N ALA A 153 -7.89 -14.86 1.21
CA ALA A 153 -8.80 -14.86 2.35
C ALA A 153 -8.16 -14.18 3.57
N THR A 154 -8.92 -13.36 4.30
CA THR A 154 -8.44 -12.74 5.57
C THR A 154 -8.72 -13.60 6.80
N HIS A 155 -9.46 -14.70 6.63
CA HIS A 155 -9.78 -15.66 7.68
C HIS A 155 -8.89 -16.89 7.56
N THR A 156 -8.84 -17.71 8.62
CA THR A 156 -7.97 -18.89 8.70
C THR A 156 -8.80 -20.17 8.87
N ASN A 157 -9.52 -20.58 7.82
CA ASN A 157 -10.40 -21.75 7.88
C ASN A 157 -9.72 -23.04 7.41
N THR A 158 -8.74 -22.93 6.52
CA THR A 158 -7.99 -24.07 5.97
C THR A 158 -6.51 -24.00 6.32
N SER A 159 -5.79 -25.11 6.14
CA SER A 159 -4.33 -25.14 6.27
C SER A 159 -3.62 -24.21 5.26
N TRP A 160 -4.21 -24.03 4.08
CA TRP A 160 -3.71 -23.10 3.06
C TRP A 160 -3.83 -21.64 3.51
N ASP A 161 -4.91 -21.30 4.22
CA ASP A 161 -5.08 -19.97 4.80
C ASP A 161 -4.13 -19.76 5.97
N ALA A 162 -3.97 -20.79 6.81
CA ALA A 162 -3.06 -20.75 7.95
C ALA A 162 -1.59 -20.56 7.53
N ALA A 163 -1.22 -21.08 6.37
CA ALA A 163 0.11 -20.91 5.79
C ALA A 163 0.37 -19.48 5.26
N ARG A 164 -0.67 -18.68 5.00
CA ARG A 164 -0.57 -17.30 4.47
C ARG A 164 -0.58 -16.26 5.60
N PHE A 165 0.13 -16.52 6.68
CA PHE A 165 0.23 -15.60 7.81
C PHE A 165 1.10 -14.38 7.51
N GLU A 166 1.96 -14.48 6.49
CA GLU A 166 2.74 -13.41 5.86
C GLU A 166 2.58 -13.58 4.34
N ILE A 167 2.32 -12.50 3.62
CA ILE A 167 2.11 -12.51 2.17
C ILE A 167 2.98 -11.46 1.49
N CYS A 168 3.36 -11.75 0.24
CA CYS A 168 3.98 -10.78 -0.64
C CYS A 168 2.91 -9.93 -1.36
N ALA A 169 3.10 -8.62 -1.31
CA ALA A 169 2.43 -7.64 -2.16
C ALA A 169 3.49 -6.67 -2.68
N HIS A 170 3.33 -6.19 -3.91
CA HIS A 170 4.26 -5.21 -4.49
C HIS A 170 4.02 -3.81 -3.90
N ARG A 171 3.42 -2.89 -4.65
CA ARG A 171 3.28 -1.49 -4.25
C ARG A 171 2.07 -1.24 -3.37
N TRP A 172 1.09 -2.14 -3.36
CA TRP A 172 -0.16 -1.94 -2.62
C TRP A 172 -0.84 -3.24 -2.18
N LEU A 173 -1.54 -3.13 -1.05
CA LEU A 173 -2.53 -4.09 -0.55
C LEU A 173 -3.80 -3.34 -0.18
N ARG A 174 -4.95 -3.89 -0.55
CA ARG A 174 -6.28 -3.34 -0.31
C ARG A 174 -7.13 -4.31 0.51
N VAL A 175 -7.86 -3.78 1.48
CA VAL A 175 -8.94 -4.49 2.18
C VAL A 175 -10.24 -3.74 1.98
N ALA A 176 -11.33 -4.47 1.79
CA ALA A 176 -12.60 -3.87 1.44
C ALA A 176 -13.81 -4.72 1.84
N GLU A 177 -14.93 -4.02 1.93
CA GLU A 177 -16.27 -4.55 2.09
C GLU A 177 -17.19 -3.93 1.02
N PRO A 178 -18.44 -4.36 0.88
CA PRO A 178 -19.34 -3.76 -0.10
C PRO A 178 -19.47 -2.24 0.10
N GLY A 179 -19.10 -1.47 -0.92
CA GLY A 179 -19.26 -0.01 -0.95
C GLY A 179 -18.10 0.80 -0.34
N TYR A 180 -17.10 0.17 0.28
CA TYR A 180 -15.95 0.90 0.84
C TYR A 180 -14.70 0.04 0.96
N GLY A 181 -13.52 0.66 0.88
CA GLY A 181 -12.25 -0.03 1.06
C GLY A 181 -11.14 0.94 1.41
N ALA A 182 -9.99 0.41 1.80
CA ALA A 182 -8.78 1.19 2.00
C ALA A 182 -7.59 0.42 1.45
N ALA A 183 -6.62 1.16 0.91
CA ALA A 183 -5.36 0.60 0.46
C ALA A 183 -4.21 1.10 1.33
N LEU A 184 -3.26 0.21 1.58
CA LEU A 184 -1.97 0.50 2.16
C LEU A 184 -0.93 0.38 1.04
N LEU A 185 -0.25 1.48 0.75
CA LEU A 185 0.73 1.62 -0.34
C LEU A 185 2.14 1.65 0.25
N ASN A 186 3.15 1.23 -0.52
CA ASN A 186 4.55 1.32 -0.09
C ASN A 186 5.52 1.51 -1.29
N ASP A 187 6.74 1.99 -1.01
CA ASP A 187 7.83 2.15 -1.99
C ASP A 187 9.07 1.27 -1.74
N SER A 188 9.04 0.42 -0.71
CA SER A 188 10.26 -0.17 -0.16
C SER A 188 10.09 -1.52 0.53
N THR A 189 8.87 -2.07 0.65
CA THR A 189 8.66 -3.35 1.35
C THR A 189 7.64 -4.26 0.68
N TYR A 190 7.84 -5.57 0.80
CA TYR A 190 7.00 -6.57 0.16
C TYR A 190 6.24 -7.45 1.16
N GLY A 191 6.65 -7.49 2.43
CA GLY A 191 6.05 -8.33 3.47
C GLY A 191 4.83 -7.68 4.11
N HIS A 192 3.70 -8.39 4.14
CA HIS A 192 2.47 -7.93 4.75
C HIS A 192 1.79 -9.06 5.54
N ASP A 193 1.11 -8.72 6.63
CA ASP A 193 0.11 -9.61 7.23
C ASP A 193 -1.26 -8.93 7.33
N VAL A 194 -2.30 -9.74 7.18
CA VAL A 194 -3.69 -9.28 7.27
C VAL A 194 -4.44 -10.20 8.21
N THR A 195 -5.10 -9.64 9.21
CA THR A 195 -5.78 -10.39 10.25
C THR A 195 -7.12 -9.74 10.58
N ARG A 196 -8.17 -10.55 10.77
CA ARG A 196 -9.41 -10.06 11.37
C ARG A 196 -9.23 -9.86 12.87
N THR A 197 -9.63 -8.72 13.38
CA THR A 197 -9.39 -8.35 14.78
C THR A 197 -10.68 -7.83 15.39
N GLU A 198 -11.03 -8.33 16.58
CA GLU A 198 -12.14 -7.78 17.35
C GLU A 198 -11.69 -6.53 18.08
N HIS A 199 -12.52 -5.50 18.03
CA HIS A 199 -12.30 -4.22 18.69
C HIS A 199 -13.46 -3.96 19.66
N ALA A 200 -13.13 -3.58 20.89
CA ALA A 200 -14.12 -3.20 21.89
C ALA A 200 -14.69 -1.81 21.57
N VAL A 201 -16.00 -1.66 21.66
CA VAL A 201 -16.69 -0.37 21.52
C VAL A 201 -17.08 0.13 22.91
N GLU A 202 -16.52 1.27 23.32
CA GLU A 202 -16.94 1.93 24.55
C GLU A 202 -18.39 2.44 24.43
N GLY A 203 -19.22 2.14 25.44
CA GLY A 203 -20.59 2.67 25.52
C GLY A 203 -21.69 1.86 24.81
N ALA A 204 -21.38 0.70 24.23
CA ALA A 204 -22.39 -0.27 23.81
C ALA A 204 -23.00 -0.90 25.08
N GLY A 205 -24.09 -0.29 25.57
CA GLY A 205 -24.75 -0.67 26.82
C GLY A 205 -25.11 -2.16 26.86
N ALA A 206 -25.05 -2.73 28.07
CA ALA A 206 -25.63 -4.00 28.40
C ALA A 206 -27.13 -3.96 28.03
N GLY A 207 -27.49 -4.51 26.88
CA GLY A 207 -28.88 -4.87 26.62
C GLY A 207 -29.33 -5.84 27.71
N GLU A 208 -30.52 -5.63 28.26
CA GLU A 208 -31.14 -6.53 29.23
C GLU A 208 -31.24 -7.93 28.60
N ASN A 209 -30.28 -8.81 28.90
CA ASN A 209 -30.35 -10.21 28.54
C ASN A 209 -31.26 -10.91 29.56
N ASP A 210 -32.53 -11.02 29.21
CA ASP A 210 -33.50 -11.89 29.86
C ASP A 210 -33.19 -13.35 29.43
N GLY A 211 -32.11 -13.94 29.97
CA GLY A 211 -31.75 -15.33 29.71
C GLY A 211 -30.28 -15.72 29.92
N GLY A 212 -29.88 -15.98 31.17
CA GLY A 212 -29.04 -17.11 31.61
C GLY A 212 -27.69 -17.46 30.96
N GLY A 213 -27.14 -16.69 30.03
CA GLY A 213 -25.77 -16.88 29.51
C GLY A 213 -24.85 -15.76 29.98
N GLU A 214 -23.60 -16.09 30.35
CA GLU A 214 -22.55 -15.13 30.73
C GLU A 214 -22.41 -14.05 29.63
N GLY A 215 -23.05 -12.90 29.86
CA GLY A 215 -23.22 -11.84 28.88
C GLY A 215 -22.03 -10.90 28.86
N ASP A 216 -21.25 -10.96 27.78
CA ASP A 216 -20.22 -10.01 27.40
C ASP A 216 -20.88 -8.67 26.98
N GLY A 217 -21.25 -7.87 27.98
CA GLY A 217 -22.04 -6.64 27.84
C GLY A 217 -21.30 -5.44 27.23
N GLY A 218 -20.25 -5.67 26.44
CA GLY A 218 -19.57 -4.66 25.65
C GLY A 218 -19.66 -5.01 24.17
N GLY A 219 -20.29 -4.16 23.37
CA GLY A 219 -20.36 -4.34 21.92
C GLY A 219 -18.95 -4.50 21.33
N ARG A 220 -18.74 -5.56 20.55
CA ARG A 220 -17.51 -5.78 19.77
C ARG A 220 -17.79 -5.56 18.29
N VAL A 221 -16.85 -4.94 17.61
CA VAL A 221 -16.86 -4.79 16.15
C VAL A 221 -15.69 -5.57 15.57
N LEU A 222 -15.94 -6.27 14.47
CA LEU A 222 -14.91 -7.02 13.76
C LEU A 222 -14.31 -6.16 12.65
N GLY A 223 -13.07 -5.74 12.84
CA GLY A 223 -12.27 -5.01 11.85
C GLY A 223 -11.23 -5.88 11.16
N THR A 224 -10.41 -5.25 10.33
CA THR A 224 -9.27 -5.88 9.67
C THR A 224 -8.01 -5.11 9.98
N THR A 225 -7.06 -5.75 10.66
CA THR A 225 -5.72 -5.22 10.85
C THR A 225 -4.85 -5.58 9.67
N VAL A 226 -4.29 -4.56 9.02
CA VAL A 226 -3.26 -4.69 7.98
C VAL A 226 -1.93 -4.25 8.57
N ARG A 227 -0.86 -5.00 8.32
CA ARG A 227 0.50 -4.62 8.71
C ARG A 227 1.47 -4.67 7.55
N LEU A 228 2.38 -3.71 7.53
CA LEU A 228 3.60 -3.73 6.72
C LEU A 228 4.74 -4.28 7.56
N THR A 229 5.53 -5.19 7.00
CA THR A 229 6.82 -5.58 7.58
C THR A 229 7.87 -4.59 7.10
N LEU A 230 8.44 -3.77 7.99
CA LEU A 230 9.39 -2.73 7.62
C LEU A 230 10.83 -3.26 7.62
N LEU A 231 11.25 -3.84 8.74
CA LEU A 231 12.61 -4.35 8.93
C LEU A 231 12.57 -5.73 9.56
N ARG A 232 13.57 -6.52 9.23
CA ARG A 232 13.82 -7.83 9.82
C ARG A 232 15.33 -7.94 10.04
N ALA A 233 15.76 -8.33 11.22
CA ALA A 233 17.18 -8.45 11.56
C ALA A 233 17.52 -9.89 11.93
N PRO A 234 17.59 -10.81 10.96
CA PRO A 234 18.07 -12.15 11.23
C PRO A 234 19.54 -12.07 11.65
N HIS A 235 19.98 -13.00 12.50
CA HIS A 235 21.37 -13.07 12.97
C HIS A 235 22.23 -14.01 12.11
N SER A 236 21.64 -14.98 11.41
CA SER A 236 22.36 -15.92 10.54
C SER A 236 21.87 -15.86 9.10
N PRO A 237 22.76 -15.83 8.08
CA PRO A 237 24.20 -16.08 8.15
C PRO A 237 25.06 -14.86 8.51
N ASP A 238 24.48 -13.66 8.54
CA ASP A 238 25.18 -12.40 8.81
C ASP A 238 24.70 -11.78 10.13
N PRO A 239 25.56 -11.69 11.16
CA PRO A 239 25.18 -11.17 12.49
C PRO A 239 24.93 -9.66 12.50
N GLU A 240 25.33 -8.94 11.45
CA GLU A 240 25.17 -7.49 11.31
C GLU A 240 24.09 -7.14 10.27
N THR A 241 23.26 -8.11 9.87
CA THR A 241 22.19 -7.91 8.88
C THR A 241 21.31 -6.73 9.25
N ASP A 242 21.13 -5.80 8.31
CA ASP A 242 20.28 -4.62 8.41
C ASP A 242 20.57 -3.70 9.63
N LEU A 243 21.76 -3.79 10.24
CA LEU A 243 22.20 -2.75 11.17
C LEU A 243 22.42 -1.40 10.44
N GLY A 244 22.05 -0.31 11.09
CA GLY A 244 22.25 1.05 10.58
C GLY A 244 20.97 1.72 10.07
N THR A 245 21.12 2.66 9.12
CA THR A 245 20.04 3.57 8.73
C THR A 245 19.24 3.08 7.53
N HIS A 246 17.92 3.02 7.70
CA HIS A 246 16.95 2.63 6.68
C HIS A 246 15.87 3.68 6.50
N ARG A 247 15.25 3.71 5.32
CA ARG A 247 14.14 4.61 5.01
C ARG A 247 13.02 3.86 4.29
N PHE A 248 11.80 4.00 4.81
CA PHE A 248 10.58 3.41 4.26
C PHE A 248 9.56 4.50 3.93
N GLY A 249 8.96 4.45 2.75
CA GLY A 249 7.79 5.24 2.38
C GLY A 249 6.56 4.35 2.29
N TYR A 250 5.50 4.73 2.98
CA TYR A 250 4.20 4.07 2.86
C TYR A 250 3.07 5.06 3.06
N ALA A 251 1.87 4.68 2.64
CA ALA A 251 0.73 5.58 2.69
C ALA A 251 -0.59 4.84 2.90
N LEU A 252 -1.49 5.47 3.67
CA LEU A 252 -2.86 5.02 3.84
C LEU A 252 -3.76 5.77 2.86
N LEU A 253 -4.55 5.04 2.08
CA LEU A 253 -5.49 5.58 1.09
C LEU A 253 -6.93 5.13 1.44
N PRO A 254 -7.69 5.95 2.17
CA PRO A 254 -9.11 5.71 2.46
C PRO A 254 -9.99 5.73 1.20
N GLY A 255 -11.07 4.97 1.21
CA GLY A 255 -12.05 4.89 0.13
C GLY A 255 -11.50 4.36 -1.20
N ALA A 256 -10.39 3.62 -1.19
CA ALA A 256 -9.71 3.19 -2.40
C ALA A 256 -10.47 2.07 -3.13
N GLU A 257 -10.61 2.20 -4.44
CA GLU A 257 -10.85 1.09 -5.35
C GLU A 257 -9.52 0.46 -5.81
N VAL A 258 -9.58 -0.66 -6.55
CA VAL A 258 -8.39 -1.28 -7.14
C VAL A 258 -7.68 -0.32 -8.10
N GLY A 259 -8.45 0.43 -8.91
CA GLY A 259 -7.88 1.41 -9.84
C GLY A 259 -7.12 2.54 -9.12
N ASP A 260 -7.64 3.01 -7.99
CA ASP A 260 -6.98 4.03 -7.18
C ASP A 260 -5.69 3.49 -6.56
N ALA A 261 -5.71 2.26 -6.04
CA ALA A 261 -4.54 1.61 -5.47
C ALA A 261 -3.42 1.41 -6.51
N VAL A 262 -3.77 1.04 -7.75
CA VAL A 262 -2.83 0.95 -8.87
C VAL A 262 -2.22 2.32 -9.21
N ALA A 263 -3.06 3.35 -9.37
CA ALA A 263 -2.62 4.69 -9.74
C ALA A 263 -1.73 5.33 -8.66
N GLU A 264 -2.16 5.27 -7.39
CA GLU A 264 -1.42 5.85 -6.27
C GLU A 264 -0.19 5.04 -5.89
N GLY A 265 -0.23 3.71 -6.03
CA GLY A 265 0.94 2.86 -5.86
C GLY A 265 2.03 3.17 -6.88
N LEU A 266 1.65 3.39 -8.15
CA LEU A 266 2.57 3.88 -9.19
C LEU A 266 3.09 5.28 -8.87
N ALA A 267 2.21 6.22 -8.50
CA ALA A 267 2.60 7.61 -8.21
C ALA A 267 3.56 7.71 -7.02
N LEU A 268 3.39 6.88 -5.98
CA LEU A 268 4.30 6.79 -4.85
C LEU A 268 5.71 6.31 -5.27
N ASN A 269 5.77 5.37 -6.22
CA ASN A 269 7.02 4.77 -6.70
C ASN A 269 7.66 5.54 -7.88
N LEU A 270 6.96 6.52 -8.45
CA LEU A 270 7.41 7.34 -9.58
C LEU A 270 7.30 8.85 -9.23
N PRO A 271 8.09 9.33 -8.26
CA PRO A 271 8.00 10.72 -7.82
C PRO A 271 8.32 11.69 -8.97
N PRO A 272 7.63 12.83 -9.04
CA PRO A 272 7.85 13.82 -10.10
C PRO A 272 9.27 14.36 -10.04
N ARG A 273 9.87 14.56 -11.21
CA ARG A 273 11.20 15.16 -11.36
C ARG A 273 11.05 16.62 -11.82
N ALA A 274 11.60 17.55 -11.06
CA ALA A 274 11.64 18.96 -11.45
C ALA A 274 12.73 19.19 -12.52
N LEU A 275 12.36 19.81 -13.63
CA LEU A 275 13.27 20.23 -14.70
C LEU A 275 13.21 21.75 -14.86
N PRO A 276 14.25 22.41 -15.40
CA PRO A 276 14.17 23.80 -15.83
C PRO A 276 12.99 24.02 -16.76
N ALA A 277 12.39 25.21 -16.72
CA ALA A 277 11.23 25.53 -17.54
C ALA A 277 11.50 25.26 -19.02
N GLY A 278 10.59 24.51 -19.65
CA GLY A 278 10.63 24.13 -21.05
C GLY A 278 9.22 24.08 -21.63
N PRO A 279 9.08 23.78 -22.93
CA PRO A 279 7.76 23.61 -23.54
C PRO A 279 7.02 22.47 -22.84
N VAL A 280 5.71 22.65 -22.61
CA VAL A 280 4.84 21.56 -22.17
C VAL A 280 4.73 20.57 -23.32
N LEU A 281 5.21 19.35 -23.12
CA LEU A 281 5.10 18.28 -24.09
C LEU A 281 3.83 17.46 -23.83
N PRO A 282 3.14 16.98 -24.87
CA PRO A 282 2.05 16.04 -24.69
C PRO A 282 2.56 14.70 -24.15
N SER A 283 1.67 13.92 -23.53
CA SER A 283 1.98 12.54 -23.13
C SER A 283 2.39 11.72 -24.35
N LEU A 284 3.54 11.03 -24.25
CA LEU A 284 4.08 10.23 -25.36
C LEU A 284 3.10 9.15 -25.81
N ILE A 285 2.46 8.48 -24.84
CA ILE A 285 1.41 7.48 -25.00
C ILE A 285 0.24 7.88 -24.10
N GLY A 286 -0.98 7.83 -24.63
CA GLY A 286 -2.23 8.00 -23.90
C GLY A 286 -3.13 6.79 -24.06
N VAL A 287 -3.94 6.49 -23.03
CA VAL A 287 -5.00 5.48 -23.09
C VAL A 287 -6.24 6.05 -22.41
N ASP A 288 -7.41 5.86 -23.00
CA ASP A 288 -8.68 6.47 -22.55
C ASP A 288 -9.48 5.63 -21.54
N HIS A 289 -9.03 4.43 -21.21
CA HIS A 289 -9.74 3.52 -20.30
C HIS A 289 -8.97 3.32 -18.99
N PRO A 290 -9.56 3.59 -17.83
CA PRO A 290 -8.85 3.62 -16.55
C PRO A 290 -8.50 2.23 -15.97
N ALA A 291 -8.89 1.16 -16.67
CA ALA A 291 -8.47 -0.21 -16.37
C ALA A 291 -7.25 -0.67 -17.18
N VAL A 292 -6.82 0.10 -18.18
CA VAL A 292 -5.65 -0.23 -19.00
C VAL A 292 -4.47 0.61 -18.54
N THR A 293 -3.46 -0.03 -17.97
CA THR A 293 -2.27 0.63 -17.44
C THR A 293 -1.12 0.47 -18.42
N VAL A 294 -0.44 1.57 -18.78
CA VAL A 294 0.83 1.53 -19.50
C VAL A 294 1.94 1.22 -18.50
N GLU A 295 2.54 0.04 -18.59
CA GLU A 295 3.63 -0.37 -17.70
C GLU A 295 4.99 0.13 -18.19
N SER A 296 5.23 0.07 -19.51
CA SER A 296 6.49 0.52 -20.06
C SER A 296 6.37 1.07 -21.47
N VAL A 297 7.23 2.06 -21.74
CA VAL A 297 7.49 2.62 -23.06
C VAL A 297 9.00 2.64 -23.24
N LYS A 298 9.50 1.93 -24.25
CA LYS A 298 10.93 1.81 -24.52
C LYS A 298 11.20 1.71 -26.02
N LEU A 299 12.45 1.88 -26.42
CA LEU A 299 12.86 1.53 -27.79
C LEU A 299 12.91 0.00 -27.96
N ALA A 300 12.69 -0.46 -29.18
CA ALA A 300 12.85 -1.85 -29.58
C ALA A 300 14.29 -2.33 -29.36
N GLU A 301 14.46 -3.59 -28.95
CA GLU A 301 15.77 -4.15 -28.61
C GLU A 301 16.70 -4.23 -29.84
N ASP A 302 16.12 -4.44 -31.02
CA ASP A 302 16.83 -4.54 -32.30
C ASP A 302 17.39 -3.20 -32.82
N ARG A 303 17.17 -2.10 -32.09
CA ARG A 303 17.62 -0.73 -32.46
C ARG A 303 17.07 -0.22 -33.79
N SER A 304 15.96 -0.78 -34.27
CA SER A 304 15.23 -0.27 -35.43
C SER A 304 14.80 1.19 -35.30
N GLY A 305 14.66 1.68 -34.06
CA GLY A 305 14.04 2.97 -33.76
C GLY A 305 12.54 2.86 -33.45
N ASP A 306 11.97 1.65 -33.56
CA ASP A 306 10.59 1.38 -33.16
C ASP A 306 10.39 1.57 -31.65
N VAL A 307 9.16 1.94 -31.28
CA VAL A 307 8.74 2.12 -29.89
C VAL A 307 7.92 0.91 -29.45
N VAL A 308 8.35 0.27 -28.36
CA VAL A 308 7.63 -0.82 -27.70
C VAL A 308 6.83 -0.25 -26.54
N VAL A 309 5.52 -0.51 -26.55
CA VAL A 309 4.60 -0.12 -25.48
C VAL A 309 4.02 -1.39 -24.87
N ARG A 310 4.21 -1.60 -23.56
CA ARG A 310 3.60 -2.69 -22.82
C ARG A 310 2.49 -2.17 -21.93
N LEU A 311 1.31 -2.75 -22.08
CA LEU A 311 0.12 -2.43 -21.32
C LEU A 311 -0.44 -3.68 -20.66
N TYR A 312 -1.27 -3.50 -19.64
CA TYR A 312 -2.05 -4.58 -19.06
C TYR A 312 -3.40 -4.10 -18.52
N GLU A 313 -4.33 -5.03 -18.39
CA GLU A 313 -5.60 -4.80 -17.70
C GLU A 313 -5.41 -4.96 -16.18
N SER A 314 -5.59 -3.88 -15.43
CA SER A 314 -5.19 -3.79 -14.03
C SER A 314 -6.32 -4.09 -13.02
N ARG A 315 -7.58 -4.13 -13.46
CA ARG A 315 -8.76 -4.24 -12.59
C ARG A 315 -9.40 -5.62 -12.57
N GLY A 316 -8.87 -6.60 -13.30
CA GLY A 316 -9.40 -7.97 -13.37
C GLY A 316 -10.66 -8.08 -14.23
N GLY A 317 -10.92 -7.10 -15.09
CA GLY A 317 -12.11 -6.99 -15.92
C GLY A 317 -11.84 -7.10 -17.41
N ARG A 318 -12.87 -6.88 -18.24
CA ARG A 318 -12.69 -6.65 -19.68
C ARG A 318 -12.66 -5.16 -19.94
N ALA A 319 -11.74 -4.72 -20.80
CA ALA A 319 -11.60 -3.32 -21.16
C ALA A 319 -11.53 -3.17 -22.68
N ALA A 320 -12.25 -2.19 -23.21
CA ALA A 320 -12.07 -1.68 -24.56
C ALA A 320 -11.49 -0.27 -24.44
N ALA A 321 -10.37 0.00 -25.11
CA ALA A 321 -9.63 1.24 -24.97
C ALA A 321 -9.05 1.71 -26.30
N THR A 322 -8.78 3.00 -26.41
CA THR A 322 -8.04 3.60 -27.51
C THR A 322 -6.70 4.07 -27.01
N LEU A 323 -5.63 3.63 -27.67
CA LEU A 323 -4.27 4.13 -27.43
C LEU A 323 -3.92 5.20 -28.46
N THR A 324 -3.44 6.34 -27.96
CA THR A 324 -2.98 7.48 -28.75
C THR A 324 -1.49 7.73 -28.54
N THR A 325 -0.83 8.31 -29.55
CA THR A 325 0.60 8.61 -29.53
C THR A 325 0.83 10.09 -29.82
N ALA A 326 1.86 10.68 -29.22
CA ALA A 326 2.30 12.05 -29.53
C ALA A 326 3.08 12.17 -30.86
N PHE A 327 3.33 11.04 -31.52
CA PHE A 327 4.08 10.94 -32.78
C PHE A 327 3.25 10.16 -33.81
N PRO A 328 3.42 10.45 -35.11
CA PRO A 328 2.77 9.68 -36.17
C PRO A 328 3.29 8.23 -36.20
N VAL A 329 2.39 7.28 -36.37
CA VAL A 329 2.70 5.84 -36.44
C VAL A 329 2.41 5.35 -37.86
N VAL A 330 3.41 4.75 -38.52
CA VAL A 330 3.31 4.16 -39.87
C VAL A 330 2.71 2.75 -39.80
N SER A 331 3.13 1.97 -38.81
CA SER A 331 2.63 0.61 -38.57
C SER A 331 2.64 0.30 -37.08
N ALA A 332 1.70 -0.54 -36.66
CA ALA A 332 1.57 -0.99 -35.28
C ALA A 332 1.29 -2.48 -35.27
N GLN A 333 2.09 -3.25 -34.54
CA GLN A 333 1.94 -4.70 -34.42
C GLN A 333 1.79 -5.12 -32.98
N VAL A 334 0.90 -6.08 -32.72
CA VAL A 334 0.89 -6.83 -31.47
C VAL A 334 2.03 -7.84 -31.50
N THR A 335 2.81 -7.87 -30.44
CA THR A 335 3.98 -8.75 -30.29
C THR A 335 3.90 -9.59 -29.03
N ASP A 336 4.71 -10.66 -28.98
CA ASP A 336 4.96 -11.37 -27.73
C ASP A 336 5.86 -10.55 -26.77
N LEU A 337 6.16 -11.10 -25.59
CA LEU A 337 6.98 -10.39 -24.61
C LEU A 337 8.44 -10.15 -25.07
N LEU A 338 8.89 -10.86 -26.11
CA LEU A 338 10.20 -10.77 -26.74
C LEU A 338 10.15 -9.97 -28.05
N GLU A 339 9.09 -9.18 -28.27
CA GLU A 339 8.92 -8.27 -29.40
C GLU A 339 8.76 -8.97 -30.76
N ARG A 340 8.44 -10.28 -30.77
CA ARG A 340 8.22 -11.04 -32.01
C ARG A 340 6.80 -10.76 -32.51
N PRO A 341 6.62 -10.42 -33.80
CA PRO A 341 5.30 -10.11 -34.36
C PRO A 341 4.31 -11.27 -34.22
N LEU A 342 3.08 -10.95 -33.80
CA LEU A 342 1.97 -11.88 -33.76
C LEU A 342 0.93 -11.55 -34.84
N HIS A 343 0.44 -10.31 -34.84
CA HIS A 343 -0.54 -9.80 -35.80
C HIS A 343 -0.53 -8.27 -35.81
N GLU A 344 -1.12 -7.67 -36.85
CA GLU A 344 -1.31 -6.21 -36.92
C GLU A 344 -2.24 -5.72 -35.80
N ALA A 345 -1.90 -4.58 -35.21
CA ALA A 345 -2.75 -3.95 -34.21
C ALA A 345 -4.02 -3.39 -34.87
N ALA A 346 -5.16 -3.52 -34.18
CA ALA A 346 -6.40 -2.94 -34.67
C ALA A 346 -6.32 -1.39 -34.62
N THR A 347 -6.81 -0.74 -35.66
CA THR A 347 -6.93 0.72 -35.75
C THR A 347 -8.39 1.11 -35.57
N GLY A 348 -8.63 2.25 -34.92
CA GLY A 348 -9.95 2.81 -34.68
C GLY A 348 -9.98 4.30 -34.96
N GLU A 349 -11.14 4.92 -34.72
CA GLU A 349 -11.25 6.38 -34.77
C GLU A 349 -10.35 7.00 -33.69
N GLY A 350 -9.36 7.79 -34.10
CA GLY A 350 -8.49 8.53 -33.18
C GLY A 350 -7.29 7.78 -32.59
N GLY A 351 -7.05 6.49 -32.93
CA GLY A 351 -5.88 5.77 -32.43
C GLY A 351 -5.89 4.26 -32.68
N LEU A 352 -5.10 3.52 -31.90
CA LEU A 352 -5.07 2.05 -31.91
C LEU A 352 -6.16 1.50 -30.99
N ALA A 353 -7.02 0.63 -31.51
CA ALA A 353 -8.09 0.01 -30.75
C ALA A 353 -7.57 -1.20 -29.98
N LEU A 354 -7.85 -1.25 -28.68
CA LEU A 354 -7.46 -2.30 -27.76
C LEU A 354 -8.69 -2.98 -27.17
N SER A 355 -8.61 -4.29 -26.99
CA SER A 355 -9.62 -5.09 -26.29
C SER A 355 -8.91 -6.10 -25.40
N LEU A 356 -8.87 -5.82 -24.10
CA LEU A 356 -8.16 -6.62 -23.12
C LEU A 356 -9.14 -7.48 -22.29
N ARG A 357 -8.72 -8.71 -22.03
CA ARG A 357 -9.32 -9.63 -21.05
C ARG A 357 -8.77 -9.36 -19.65
N PRO A 358 -9.39 -9.93 -18.60
CA PRO A 358 -8.89 -9.81 -17.23
C PRO A 358 -7.39 -10.14 -17.13
N HIS A 359 -6.60 -9.18 -16.62
CA HIS A 359 -5.15 -9.31 -16.45
C HIS A 359 -4.35 -9.65 -17.72
N GLU A 360 -4.91 -9.36 -18.89
CA GLU A 360 -4.19 -9.56 -20.15
C GLU A 360 -3.05 -8.54 -20.29
N ILE A 361 -1.86 -9.02 -20.66
CA ILE A 361 -0.71 -8.19 -21.03
C ILE A 361 -0.69 -8.06 -22.55
N VAL A 362 -0.62 -6.84 -23.05
CA VAL A 362 -0.48 -6.54 -24.48
C VAL A 362 0.83 -5.81 -24.70
N THR A 363 1.64 -6.29 -25.65
CA THR A 363 2.83 -5.58 -26.12
C THR A 363 2.57 -5.11 -27.54
N LEU A 364 2.76 -3.82 -27.78
CA LEU A 364 2.68 -3.20 -29.10
C LEU A 364 4.08 -2.76 -29.54
N ARG A 365 4.40 -3.01 -30.80
CA ARG A 365 5.56 -2.44 -31.49
C ARG A 365 5.05 -1.41 -32.49
N LEU A 366 5.45 -0.16 -32.32
CA LEU A 366 5.02 0.99 -33.10
C LEU A 366 6.19 1.52 -33.93
N THR A 367 6.01 1.62 -35.24
CA THR A 367 7.00 2.22 -36.15
C THR A 367 6.65 3.69 -36.36
N PRO A 368 7.48 4.64 -35.89
CA PRO A 368 7.27 6.07 -36.13
C PRO A 368 7.41 6.45 -37.61
N ALA A 369 6.85 7.59 -38.03
CA ALA A 369 6.97 8.12 -39.39
C ALA A 369 8.26 8.86 -39.70
#